data_AF-A0A2E0JB92-F1
#
_entry.id   AF-A0A2E0JB92-F1
#
_cell.length_a   1.000
_cell.length_b   1.000
_cell.length_c   1.000
_cell.angle_alpha   90.00
_cell.angle_beta   90.00
_cell.angle_gamma   90.00
#
_symmetry.space_group_name_H-M   'P 1'
#
loop_
_entity.id
_entity.type
_entity.pdbx_description
1 polymer ?
#
loop_
_entity_poly.entity_id
_entity_poly.type
_entity_poly.pdbx_seq_one_letter_code
_entity_poly.pdbx_strand_id
1 'polypeptide(L)'
;MIRQFVSRATCLVFSLVVSAVLVLGSMVGASAQSKASDEIAARSVVLSLYTINSMLEQQGAGLEVGKQVMTSFRAFLAPELIEEIATGSEGFRPLVGAQEGTVENYELRMATDQPGEGSVVEAAVESGGKVRLVSFALANTSGHPLIVRIWRDGWSLGMGGGSAARAPSGKQSPSEERQKALAAADENDTGAGAPSGSNATLELPFQDEFDGKALGPQWSVIGEAADKFVLENGVIYQIATGGDDSFRNEGSENIFRLGKVPAGDFDMTLKGLLEAKTGREGVWLGLYEDSTSFLAGTLHVYTSGCGPYLTLRIVNRQHVAGVEEPLTSEFYDNLFDKGPILSDYCSAGNRDIGDAILQRLNESGFSLTLSRRGLHYFAAAEINLPAFGDNPGGPVSFKTRKVARTTSAGSPAFMLGQLQRARNGESVAQFDSFSISAPVN
;
A
#
# COMPACT_ATOMS: atom_id res chain seq x y z
N MET A 1 52.60 45.18 27.71
CA MET A 1 52.26 43.86 28.30
C MET A 1 50.78 43.67 28.64
N ILE A 2 49.98 44.72 28.88
CA ILE A 2 48.54 44.57 29.24
C ILE A 2 47.62 44.33 28.01
N ARG A 3 48.02 44.73 26.79
CA ARG A 3 47.21 44.54 25.57
C ARG A 3 47.23 43.12 24.97
N GLN A 4 48.14 42.23 25.40
CA GLN A 4 48.19 40.85 24.90
C GLN A 4 47.34 39.85 25.70
N PHE A 5 46.79 40.27 26.86
CA PHE A 5 45.95 39.39 27.68
C PHE A 5 44.46 39.44 27.27
N VAL A 6 44.00 40.53 26.67
CA VAL A 6 42.58 40.69 26.29
C VAL A 6 42.25 39.91 25.01
N SER A 7 43.20 39.73 24.08
CA SER A 7 42.98 39.04 22.80
C SER A 7 42.87 37.51 22.92
N ARG A 8 43.40 36.89 23.99
CA ARG A 8 43.30 35.44 24.19
C ARG A 8 42.02 35.01 24.91
N ALA A 9 41.38 35.92 25.64
CA ALA A 9 40.09 35.64 26.28
C ALA A 9 38.91 35.64 25.28
N THR A 10 38.96 36.45 24.22
CA THR A 10 37.85 36.57 23.25
C THR A 10 37.75 35.38 22.30
N CYS A 11 38.87 34.76 21.92
CA CYS A 11 38.86 33.55 21.08
C CYS A 11 38.34 32.30 21.81
N LEU A 12 38.54 32.21 23.13
CA LEU A 12 38.07 31.08 23.93
C LEU A 12 36.56 31.12 24.17
N VAL A 13 35.98 32.32 24.33
CA VAL A 13 34.52 32.50 24.47
C VAL A 13 33.79 32.24 23.14
N PHE A 14 34.33 32.68 22.00
CA PHE A 14 33.72 32.39 20.69
C PHE A 14 33.77 30.90 20.33
N SER A 15 34.85 30.18 20.69
CA SER A 15 34.94 28.73 20.45
C SER A 15 33.98 27.92 21.32
N LEU A 16 33.73 28.34 22.57
CA LEU A 16 32.75 27.68 23.46
C LEU A 16 31.30 27.93 23.02
N VAL A 17 30.98 29.13 22.53
CA VAL A 17 29.63 29.46 22.05
C VAL A 17 29.31 28.73 20.74
N VAL A 18 30.27 28.59 19.82
CA VAL A 18 30.07 27.86 18.55
C VAL A 18 29.94 26.34 18.78
N SER A 19 30.69 25.75 19.72
CA SER A 19 30.51 24.35 20.11
C SER A 19 29.17 24.09 20.81
N ALA A 20 28.68 25.01 21.64
CA ALA A 20 27.37 24.88 22.27
C ALA A 20 26.20 24.96 21.26
N VAL A 21 26.31 25.82 20.24
CA VAL A 21 25.28 25.94 19.18
C VAL A 21 25.27 24.73 18.24
N LEU A 22 26.43 24.13 17.93
CA LEU A 22 26.51 22.89 17.13
C LEU A 22 26.00 21.67 17.90
N VAL A 23 26.26 21.57 19.22
CA VAL A 23 25.71 20.50 20.05
C VAL A 23 24.19 20.64 20.17
N LEU A 24 23.66 21.85 20.37
CA LEU A 24 22.21 22.09 20.40
C LEU A 24 21.53 21.78 19.06
N GLY A 25 22.14 22.13 17.92
CA GLY A 25 21.63 21.77 16.60
C GLY A 25 21.59 20.26 16.35
N SER A 26 22.62 19.52 16.79
CA SER A 26 22.69 18.06 16.66
C SER A 26 21.71 17.31 17.59
N MET A 27 21.43 17.83 18.78
CA MET A 27 20.46 17.25 19.71
C MET A 27 19.01 17.41 19.24
N VAL A 28 18.69 18.55 18.61
CA VAL A 28 17.34 18.77 18.04
C VAL A 28 17.10 17.80 16.88
N GLY A 29 18.08 17.59 16.00
CA GLY A 29 17.98 16.61 14.89
C GLY A 29 17.83 15.17 15.37
N ALA A 30 18.62 14.74 16.36
CA ALA A 30 18.56 13.38 16.90
C ALA A 30 17.20 13.07 17.58
N SER A 31 16.64 14.04 18.31
CA SER A 31 15.34 13.88 18.97
C SER A 31 14.15 13.83 18.00
N ALA A 32 14.22 14.58 16.90
CA ALA A 32 13.20 14.55 15.86
C ALA A 32 13.24 13.22 15.09
N GLN A 33 14.45 12.73 14.77
CA GLN A 33 14.64 11.45 14.08
C GLN A 33 14.21 10.25 14.95
N SER A 34 14.51 10.27 16.26
CA SER A 34 14.06 9.20 17.17
C SER A 34 12.54 9.18 17.28
N LYS A 35 11.90 10.35 17.39
CA LYS A 35 10.45 10.45 17.47
C LYS A 35 9.76 9.94 16.21
N ALA A 36 10.24 10.31 15.02
CA ALA A 36 9.71 9.82 13.76
C ALA A 36 9.83 8.29 13.65
N SER A 37 10.96 7.73 14.08
CA SER A 37 11.18 6.28 14.15
C SER A 37 10.18 5.59 15.10
N ASP A 38 9.93 6.17 16.27
CA ASP A 38 8.98 5.63 17.24
C ASP A 38 7.54 5.66 16.72
N GLU A 39 7.13 6.74 16.05
CA GLU A 39 5.80 6.87 15.44
C GLU A 39 5.59 5.83 14.32
N ILE A 40 6.59 5.63 13.46
CA ILE A 40 6.56 4.60 12.40
C ILE A 40 6.43 3.22 13.03
N ALA A 41 7.27 2.90 14.02
CA ALA A 41 7.23 1.62 14.71
C ALA A 41 5.87 1.37 15.38
N ALA A 42 5.30 2.40 16.01
CA ALA A 42 4.00 2.31 16.67
C ALA A 42 2.86 2.03 15.67
N ARG A 43 2.83 2.75 14.54
CA ARG A 43 1.84 2.50 13.48
C ARG A 43 1.99 1.11 12.87
N SER A 44 3.22 0.67 12.62
CA SER A 44 3.48 -0.67 12.06
C SER A 44 2.98 -1.80 12.97
N VAL A 45 3.06 -1.65 14.30
CA VAL A 45 2.49 -2.61 15.25
C VAL A 45 0.97 -2.70 15.13
N VAL A 46 0.28 -1.56 15.11
CA VAL A 46 -1.19 -1.53 14.98
C VAL A 46 -1.64 -2.04 13.61
N LEU A 47 -0.93 -1.67 12.53
CA LEU A 47 -1.17 -2.19 11.18
C LEU A 47 -1.05 -3.72 11.11
N SER A 48 0.02 -4.25 11.71
CA SER A 48 0.26 -5.70 11.76
C SER A 48 -0.83 -6.41 12.55
N LEU A 49 -1.27 -5.84 13.67
CA LEU A 49 -2.36 -6.36 14.48
C LEU A 49 -3.67 -6.47 13.67
N TYR A 50 -4.06 -5.41 12.96
CA TYR A 50 -5.25 -5.42 12.12
C TYR A 50 -5.14 -6.39 10.94
N THR A 51 -3.96 -6.48 10.32
CA THR A 51 -3.70 -7.42 9.21
C THR A 51 -3.86 -8.87 9.66
N ILE A 52 -3.23 -9.24 10.78
CA ILE A 52 -3.34 -10.58 11.36
C ILE A 52 -4.77 -10.85 11.81
N ASN A 53 -5.46 -9.87 12.39
CA ASN A 53 -6.85 -10.02 12.76
C ASN A 53 -7.72 -10.32 11.53
N SER A 54 -7.60 -9.56 10.45
CA SER A 54 -8.37 -9.79 9.21
C SER A 54 -8.16 -11.21 8.66
N MET A 55 -6.92 -11.70 8.67
CA MET A 55 -6.62 -13.08 8.26
C MET A 55 -7.28 -14.13 9.16
N LEU A 56 -7.23 -13.93 10.48
CA LEU A 56 -7.81 -14.86 11.46
C LEU A 56 -9.34 -14.78 11.54
N GLU A 57 -9.94 -13.62 11.27
CA GLU A 57 -11.39 -13.44 11.20
C GLU A 57 -12.02 -14.32 10.13
N GLN A 58 -11.36 -14.47 8.98
CA GLN A 58 -11.79 -15.37 7.90
C GLN A 58 -11.83 -16.85 8.35
N GLN A 59 -11.10 -17.18 9.42
CA GLN A 59 -11.06 -18.52 10.01
C GLN A 59 -11.92 -18.63 11.28
N GLY A 60 -12.69 -17.59 11.63
CA GLY A 60 -13.48 -17.54 12.87
C GLY A 60 -12.64 -17.35 14.14
N ALA A 61 -11.39 -16.92 14.00
CA ALA A 61 -10.39 -16.81 15.08
C ALA A 61 -9.90 -15.37 15.32
N GLY A 62 -10.70 -14.36 14.96
CA GLY A 62 -10.38 -12.95 15.20
C GLY A 62 -10.24 -12.63 16.70
N LEU A 63 -9.59 -11.51 17.02
CA LEU A 63 -9.41 -11.05 18.38
C LEU A 63 -10.76 -10.67 19.01
N GLU A 64 -11.11 -11.33 20.10
CA GLU A 64 -12.39 -11.19 20.80
C GLU A 64 -12.17 -11.35 22.31
N VAL A 65 -12.82 -10.50 23.09
CA VAL A 65 -12.78 -10.54 24.55
C VAL A 65 -13.50 -11.79 25.06
N GLY A 66 -12.98 -12.38 26.13
CA GLY A 66 -13.46 -13.63 26.71
C GLY A 66 -13.00 -14.88 25.96
N LYS A 67 -12.28 -14.74 24.84
CA LYS A 67 -11.65 -15.85 24.12
C LYS A 67 -10.15 -15.92 24.37
N GLN A 68 -9.58 -17.10 24.19
CA GLN A 68 -8.13 -17.29 24.29
C GLN A 68 -7.41 -16.45 23.21
N VAL A 69 -6.57 -15.51 23.66
CA VAL A 69 -5.73 -14.72 22.76
C VAL A 69 -4.67 -15.61 22.10
N MET A 70 -4.81 -15.78 20.79
CA MET A 70 -3.90 -16.57 19.96
C MET A 70 -2.46 -16.06 20.01
N THR A 71 -1.49 -16.96 19.88
CA THR A 71 -0.05 -16.64 19.90
C THR A 71 0.32 -15.51 18.93
N SER A 72 -0.30 -15.48 17.75
CA SER A 72 -0.06 -14.43 16.75
C SER A 72 -0.37 -13.03 17.27
N PHE A 73 -1.39 -12.86 18.11
CA PHE A 73 -1.71 -11.56 18.71
C PHE A 73 -0.77 -11.19 19.86
N ARG A 74 -0.23 -12.18 20.57
CA ARG A 74 0.63 -11.96 21.73
C ARG A 74 1.94 -11.24 21.39
N ALA A 75 2.35 -11.24 20.13
CA ALA A 75 3.51 -10.49 19.65
C ALA A 75 3.32 -8.96 19.68
N PHE A 76 2.07 -8.48 19.74
CA PHE A 76 1.75 -7.05 19.65
C PHE A 76 1.13 -6.47 20.92
N LEU A 77 0.67 -7.32 21.83
CA LEU A 77 -0.09 -6.94 23.01
C LEU A 77 0.77 -7.14 24.26
N ALA A 78 0.72 -6.18 25.19
CA ALA A 78 1.35 -6.34 26.49
C ALA A 78 0.69 -7.49 27.28
N PRO A 79 1.44 -8.22 28.13
CA PRO A 79 0.91 -9.35 28.91
C PRO A 79 -0.36 -9.01 29.70
N GLU A 80 -0.42 -7.83 30.30
CA GLU A 80 -1.56 -7.37 31.10
C GLU A 80 -2.81 -7.17 30.24
N LEU A 81 -2.64 -6.62 29.03
CA LEU A 81 -3.72 -6.45 28.07
C LEU A 81 -4.21 -7.79 27.52
N ILE A 82 -3.31 -8.76 27.32
CA ILE A 82 -3.66 -10.13 26.91
C ILE A 82 -4.57 -10.78 27.97
N GLU A 83 -4.21 -10.66 29.24
CA GLU A 83 -4.99 -11.21 30.35
C GLU A 83 -6.36 -10.54 30.44
N GLU A 84 -6.44 -9.23 30.31
CA GLU A 84 -7.71 -8.49 30.34
C GLU A 84 -8.63 -8.85 29.17
N ILE A 85 -8.09 -8.98 27.95
CA ILE A 85 -8.86 -9.46 26.79
C ILE A 85 -9.35 -10.88 27.04
N ALA A 86 -8.51 -11.77 27.55
CA ALA A 86 -8.88 -13.17 27.78
C ALA A 86 -9.96 -13.35 28.88
N THR A 87 -10.04 -12.43 29.84
CA THR A 87 -10.91 -12.55 31.03
C THR A 87 -12.14 -11.65 31.02
N GLY A 88 -12.26 -10.73 30.06
CA GLY A 88 -13.42 -9.83 29.96
C GLY A 88 -14.71 -10.51 29.50
N SER A 89 -15.80 -9.74 29.45
CA SER A 89 -17.11 -10.24 28.99
C SER A 89 -17.08 -10.65 27.52
N GLU A 90 -17.53 -11.88 27.25
CA GLU A 90 -17.55 -12.48 25.91
C GLU A 90 -18.28 -11.64 24.85
N GLY A 91 -17.88 -11.80 23.60
CA GLY A 91 -18.52 -11.20 22.43
C GLY A 91 -17.93 -9.85 22.00
N PHE A 92 -17.25 -9.13 22.90
CA PHE A 92 -16.72 -7.82 22.53
C PHE A 92 -15.48 -7.93 21.62
N ARG A 93 -15.49 -7.22 20.48
CA ARG A 93 -14.41 -7.25 19.49
C ARG A 93 -13.62 -5.94 19.54
N PRO A 94 -12.44 -5.90 20.21
CA PRO A 94 -11.77 -4.66 20.55
C PRO A 94 -11.24 -3.89 19.33
N LEU A 95 -10.90 -4.59 18.24
CA LEU A 95 -10.43 -3.97 17.01
C LEU A 95 -11.57 -3.35 16.17
N VAL A 96 -12.80 -3.78 16.39
CA VAL A 96 -14.02 -3.18 15.82
C VAL A 96 -14.57 -2.10 16.74
N GLY A 97 -14.38 -2.26 18.05
CA GLY A 97 -14.99 -1.41 19.07
C GLY A 97 -16.50 -1.63 19.21
N ALA A 98 -16.97 -2.86 19.01
CA ALA A 98 -18.37 -3.29 19.12
C ALA A 98 -18.49 -4.77 19.50
N GLN A 99 -19.71 -5.21 19.88
CA GLN A 99 -20.05 -6.62 20.17
C GLN A 99 -20.17 -7.50 18.91
N GLU A 100 -20.38 -6.89 17.75
CA GLU A 100 -20.59 -7.60 16.48
C GLU A 100 -19.92 -6.85 15.33
N GLY A 101 -19.77 -7.55 14.19
CA GLY A 101 -19.16 -7.05 12.96
C GLY A 101 -17.69 -7.44 12.83
N THR A 102 -17.17 -7.46 11.61
CA THR A 102 -15.76 -7.73 11.26
C THR A 102 -15.04 -6.44 10.86
N VAL A 103 -13.71 -6.45 10.88
CA VAL A 103 -12.96 -5.31 10.32
C VAL A 103 -13.05 -5.38 8.80
N GLU A 104 -13.86 -4.50 8.19
CA GLU A 104 -14.01 -4.40 6.74
C GLU A 104 -12.93 -3.48 6.14
N ASN A 105 -12.55 -2.44 6.88
CA ASN A 105 -11.61 -1.41 6.47
C ASN A 105 -11.03 -0.72 7.72
N TYR A 106 -9.82 -0.16 7.65
CA TYR A 106 -9.29 0.68 8.74
C TYR A 106 -8.21 1.67 8.28
N GLU A 107 -8.26 2.89 8.78
CA GLU A 107 -7.24 3.92 8.52
C GLU A 107 -6.51 4.29 9.80
N LEU A 108 -5.17 4.31 9.77
CA LEU A 108 -4.33 4.58 10.95
C LEU A 108 -3.72 5.98 10.88
N ARG A 109 -3.71 6.67 12.02
CA ARG A 109 -2.96 7.91 12.22
C ARG A 109 -2.37 7.98 13.61
N MET A 110 -1.37 8.86 13.80
CA MET A 110 -0.99 9.26 15.15
C MET A 110 -2.11 10.14 15.73
N ALA A 111 -2.41 9.96 17.02
CA ALA A 111 -3.26 10.90 17.73
C ALA A 111 -2.64 12.29 17.75
N THR A 112 -3.48 13.32 17.70
CA THR A 112 -3.04 14.72 17.83
C THR A 112 -2.41 14.96 19.20
N ASP A 113 -3.01 14.37 20.24
CA ASP A 113 -2.56 14.47 21.61
C ASP A 113 -1.74 13.23 21.97
N GLN A 114 -0.42 13.34 21.82
CA GLN A 114 0.52 12.30 22.26
C GLN A 114 0.82 12.46 23.75
N PRO A 115 0.83 11.37 24.53
CA PRO A 115 1.29 11.41 25.92
C PRO A 115 2.78 11.74 26.00
N GLY A 116 3.24 12.18 27.17
CA GLY A 116 4.67 12.45 27.42
C GLY A 116 5.55 11.20 27.33
N GLU A 117 4.97 10.01 27.55
CA GLU A 117 5.63 8.72 27.41
C GLU A 117 4.78 7.80 26.51
N GLY A 118 5.42 7.13 25.55
CA GLY A 118 4.78 6.21 24.61
C GLY A 118 4.22 6.89 23.36
N SER A 119 3.36 6.16 22.64
CA SER A 119 2.73 6.66 21.42
C SER A 119 1.27 6.24 21.36
N VAL A 120 0.41 7.11 20.81
CA VAL A 120 -0.99 6.80 20.57
C VAL A 120 -1.28 6.79 19.08
N VAL A 121 -1.81 5.66 18.62
CA VAL A 121 -2.28 5.45 17.25
C VAL A 121 -3.80 5.37 17.30
N GLU A 122 -4.48 6.06 16.38
CA GLU A 122 -5.92 6.00 16.22
C GLU A 122 -6.25 5.29 14.91
N ALA A 123 -7.18 4.34 14.96
CA ALA A 123 -7.71 3.61 13.83
C ALA A 123 -9.16 4.02 13.57
N ALA A 124 -9.46 4.55 12.39
CA ALA A 124 -10.83 4.72 11.91
C ALA A 124 -11.27 3.43 11.23
N VAL A 125 -12.05 2.61 11.93
CA VAL A 125 -12.43 1.24 11.57
C VAL A 125 -13.84 1.19 10.99
N GLU A 126 -13.97 0.66 9.78
CA GLU A 126 -15.25 0.39 9.14
C GLU A 126 -15.70 -1.05 9.46
N SER A 127 -16.96 -1.18 9.88
CA SER A 127 -17.59 -2.47 10.15
C SER A 127 -19.11 -2.37 10.07
N GLY A 128 -19.73 -3.14 9.16
CA GLY A 128 -21.15 -3.09 8.84
C GLY A 128 -21.56 -1.73 8.29
N GLY A 129 -20.71 -1.09 7.47
CA GLY A 129 -20.94 0.25 6.92
C GLY A 129 -20.90 1.38 7.96
N LYS A 130 -20.39 1.12 9.17
CA LYS A 130 -20.21 2.14 10.22
C LYS A 130 -18.74 2.33 10.53
N VAL A 131 -18.27 3.57 10.49
CA VAL A 131 -16.91 3.95 10.89
C VAL A 131 -16.86 4.25 12.39
N ARG A 132 -15.87 3.69 13.08
CA ARG A 132 -15.62 3.88 14.53
C ARG A 132 -14.16 4.23 14.74
N LEU A 133 -13.86 5.19 15.62
CA LEU A 133 -12.49 5.49 16.01
C LEU A 133 -12.08 4.63 17.22
N VAL A 134 -11.03 3.84 17.07
CA VAL A 134 -10.42 3.01 18.12
C VAL A 134 -9.00 3.52 18.36
N SER A 135 -8.64 3.77 19.61
CA SER A 135 -7.33 4.29 19.98
C SER A 135 -6.48 3.21 20.63
N PHE A 136 -5.18 3.26 20.37
CA PHE A 136 -4.17 2.30 20.83
C PHE A 136 -3.04 3.07 21.50
N ALA A 137 -2.73 2.75 22.75
CA ALA A 137 -1.53 3.27 23.40
C ALA A 137 -0.47 2.19 23.34
N LEU A 138 0.72 2.59 22.92
CA LEU A 138 1.88 1.75 22.79
C LEU A 138 2.97 2.22 23.73
N ALA A 139 3.59 1.27 24.42
CA ALA A 139 4.76 1.49 25.25
C ALA A 139 5.93 0.70 24.68
N ASN A 140 7.13 1.27 24.72
CA ASN A 140 8.34 0.59 24.30
C ASN A 140 8.82 -0.32 25.43
N THR A 141 8.73 -1.63 25.24
CA THR A 141 9.14 -2.64 26.23
C THR A 141 10.29 -3.44 25.64
N SER A 142 11.48 -3.32 26.24
CA SER A 142 12.68 -4.06 25.79
C SER A 142 13.06 -3.82 24.33
N GLY A 143 12.82 -2.61 23.81
CA GLY A 143 13.17 -2.23 22.44
C GLY A 143 12.10 -2.56 21.40
N HIS A 144 10.93 -3.06 21.81
CA HIS A 144 9.80 -3.32 20.94
C HIS A 144 8.53 -2.61 21.44
N PRO A 145 7.83 -1.84 20.60
CA PRO A 145 6.56 -1.26 20.98
C PRO A 145 5.49 -2.35 21.14
N LEU A 146 4.82 -2.36 22.28
CA LEU A 146 3.67 -3.22 22.56
C LEU A 146 2.45 -2.36 22.86
N ILE A 147 1.28 -2.80 22.40
CA ILE A 147 0.01 -2.17 22.73
C ILE A 147 -0.32 -2.50 24.18
N VAL A 148 -0.37 -1.45 25.01
CA VAL A 148 -0.68 -1.54 26.45
C VAL A 148 -2.13 -1.17 26.75
N ARG A 149 -2.82 -0.52 25.80
CA ARG A 149 -4.22 -0.10 25.98
C ARG A 149 -4.94 0.03 24.64
N ILE A 150 -6.22 -0.34 24.61
CA ILE A 150 -7.15 -0.13 23.49
C ILE A 150 -8.41 0.52 24.03
N TRP A 151 -8.89 1.63 23.44
CA TRP A 151 -10.10 2.29 23.94
C TRP A 151 -10.89 3.05 22.87
N ARG A 152 -12.09 3.46 23.26
CA ARG A 152 -12.99 4.37 22.54
C ARG A 152 -13.94 5.03 23.56
N ASP A 153 -14.70 6.02 23.14
CA ASP A 153 -15.84 6.54 23.91
C ASP A 153 -16.74 5.41 24.45
N GLY A 154 -16.77 5.29 25.78
CA GLY A 154 -17.63 4.35 26.51
C GLY A 154 -16.96 3.03 26.92
N TRP A 155 -15.73 2.72 26.51
CA TRP A 155 -15.01 1.52 26.97
C TRP A 155 -13.48 1.64 26.85
N SER A 156 -12.76 0.84 27.61
CA SER A 156 -11.30 0.75 27.57
C SER A 156 -10.87 -0.64 28.01
N LEU A 157 -9.79 -1.13 27.40
CA LEU A 157 -9.04 -2.32 27.81
C LEU A 157 -7.59 -1.91 28.06
N GLY A 158 -7.00 -2.36 29.15
CA GLY A 158 -5.61 -2.10 29.53
C GLY A 158 -5.43 -0.97 30.57
N MET A 159 -4.29 -1.04 31.27
CA MET A 159 -3.78 -0.12 32.30
C MET A 159 -4.83 0.42 33.30
N GLY A 160 -5.49 -0.51 34.00
CA GLY A 160 -5.99 -0.31 35.36
C GLY A 160 -7.48 0.01 35.48
N GLY A 161 -8.30 -1.03 35.63
CA GLY A 161 -9.68 -0.89 36.10
C GLY A 161 -9.74 -0.21 37.48
N GLY A 162 -10.18 1.06 37.51
CA GLY A 162 -10.44 1.79 38.74
C GLY A 162 -10.16 3.28 38.62
N SER A 163 -11.21 4.07 38.36
CA SER A 163 -11.21 5.52 38.09
C SER A 163 -10.83 5.88 36.66
N ALA A 164 -11.84 6.35 35.92
CA ALA A 164 -11.65 7.05 34.66
C ALA A 164 -10.66 8.20 34.86
N ALA A 165 -9.39 7.98 34.50
CA ALA A 165 -8.58 9.05 33.96
C ALA A 165 -9.39 9.60 32.79
N ARG A 166 -10.01 10.76 33.03
CA ARG A 166 -10.83 11.53 32.10
C ARG A 166 -10.27 11.32 30.69
N ALA A 167 -11.08 10.74 29.80
CA ALA A 167 -10.94 11.06 28.39
C ALA A 167 -10.77 12.59 28.32
N PRO A 168 -9.79 13.13 27.57
CA PRO A 168 -9.59 14.57 27.50
C PRO A 168 -10.95 15.20 27.27
N SER A 169 -11.43 15.93 28.28
CA SER A 169 -12.75 16.53 28.28
C SER A 169 -12.68 17.78 27.41
N GLY A 170 -12.38 17.59 26.14
CA GLY A 170 -12.57 18.54 25.06
C GLY A 170 -13.62 17.92 24.15
N LYS A 171 -14.87 18.35 24.31
CA LYS A 171 -15.92 18.07 23.32
C LYS A 171 -15.49 18.66 21.98
N GLN A 172 -14.86 17.86 21.14
CA GLN A 172 -14.91 18.03 19.70
C GLN A 172 -14.54 16.70 19.07
N SER A 173 -15.56 15.86 18.87
CA SER A 173 -15.54 14.96 17.73
C SER A 173 -15.15 15.80 16.50
N PRO A 174 -14.28 15.30 15.60
CA PRO A 174 -13.91 16.05 14.39
C PRO A 174 -15.21 16.44 13.67
N SER A 175 -15.41 17.73 13.40
CA SER A 175 -16.51 18.17 12.55
C SER A 175 -16.37 17.53 11.17
N GLU A 176 -17.46 17.34 10.43
CA GLU A 176 -17.42 16.90 9.02
C GLU A 176 -16.48 17.79 8.18
N GLU A 177 -16.33 19.08 8.52
CA GLU A 177 -15.34 19.98 7.92
C GLU A 177 -13.90 19.59 8.24
N ARG A 178 -13.61 19.07 9.43
CA ARG A 178 -12.29 18.56 9.80
C ARG A 178 -12.01 17.21 9.11
N GLN A 179 -13.02 16.38 8.90
CA GLN A 179 -12.94 15.19 8.06
C GLN A 179 -12.67 15.53 6.57
N LYS A 180 -13.26 16.61 6.05
CA LYS A 180 -12.93 17.14 4.71
C LYS A 180 -11.54 17.79 4.63
N ALA A 181 -11.10 18.52 5.67
CA ALA A 181 -9.76 19.10 5.73
C ALA A 181 -8.65 18.03 5.84
N LEU A 182 -8.98 16.85 6.40
CA LEU A 182 -8.06 15.70 6.49
C LEU A 182 -7.74 15.08 5.11
N ALA A 183 -8.60 15.26 4.09
CA ALA A 183 -8.28 14.88 2.71
C ALA A 183 -7.28 15.82 2.03
N ALA A 184 -7.01 17.00 2.60
CA ALA A 184 -6.16 18.04 2.01
C ALA A 184 -4.75 18.14 2.63
N ALA A 185 -4.44 17.37 3.68
CA ALA A 185 -3.19 17.53 4.45
C ALA A 185 -1.98 16.73 3.91
N ASP A 186 -2.12 16.02 2.78
CA ASP A 186 -1.07 15.21 2.13
C ASP A 186 0.01 16.05 1.39
N GLU A 187 0.01 17.39 1.50
CA GLU A 187 0.78 18.28 0.62
C GLU A 187 2.27 18.49 0.96
N ASN A 188 2.77 18.08 2.13
CA ASN A 188 4.09 18.54 2.62
C ASN A 188 5.08 17.44 3.05
N ASP A 189 5.37 16.47 2.19
CA ASP A 189 6.56 15.63 2.36
C ASP A 189 7.25 15.33 1.02
N THR A 190 8.39 16.00 0.75
CA THR A 190 9.23 15.72 -0.42
C THR A 190 10.72 15.79 -0.07
N GLY A 191 11.40 14.65 -0.17
CA GLY A 191 12.85 14.48 -0.28
C GLY A 191 13.17 12.98 -0.35
N ALA A 192 14.04 12.45 -1.22
CA ALA A 192 14.98 13.04 -2.17
C ALA A 192 15.35 12.01 -3.27
N GLY A 193 15.60 12.49 -4.50
CA GLY A 193 16.57 11.89 -5.44
C GLY A 193 16.12 10.79 -6.40
N ALA A 194 15.32 11.11 -7.43
CA ALA A 194 15.10 10.27 -8.62
C ALA A 194 14.92 11.15 -9.88
N PRO A 195 15.17 10.65 -11.11
CA PRO A 195 15.39 11.47 -12.31
C PRO A 195 14.16 12.29 -12.71
N SER A 196 14.40 13.47 -13.29
CA SER A 196 13.42 14.50 -13.67
C SER A 196 12.26 13.97 -14.53
N GLY A 197 11.18 13.52 -13.89
CA GLY A 197 9.83 13.67 -14.43
C GLY A 197 9.35 15.10 -14.18
N SER A 198 8.43 15.59 -15.00
CA SER A 198 7.76 16.88 -14.76
C SER A 198 7.13 16.88 -13.36
N ASN A 199 7.49 17.86 -12.53
CA ASN A 199 6.92 18.05 -11.18
C ASN A 199 5.46 18.57 -11.21
N ALA A 200 4.85 18.68 -12.40
CA ALA A 200 3.48 19.14 -12.54
C ALA A 200 2.50 18.13 -11.93
N THR A 201 1.65 18.62 -11.04
CA THR A 201 0.47 17.89 -10.55
C THR A 201 -0.51 17.70 -11.70
N LEU A 202 -1.02 16.48 -11.88
CA LEU A 202 -2.01 16.17 -12.92
C LEU A 202 -3.39 16.71 -12.53
N GLU A 203 -4.07 17.35 -13.47
CA GLU A 203 -5.49 17.71 -13.33
C GLU A 203 -6.38 16.50 -13.61
N LEU A 204 -7.48 16.35 -12.86
CA LEU A 204 -8.46 15.29 -13.06
C LEU A 204 -9.71 15.79 -13.81
N PRO A 205 -10.27 15.00 -14.74
CA PRO A 205 -9.77 13.70 -15.21
C PRO A 205 -8.54 13.86 -16.12
N PHE A 206 -7.58 12.94 -15.97
CA PHE A 206 -6.46 12.78 -16.90
C PHE A 206 -6.74 11.60 -17.83
N GLN A 207 -6.48 11.77 -19.13
CA GLN A 207 -6.59 10.72 -20.13
C GLN A 207 -5.51 10.91 -21.19
N ASP A 208 -4.86 9.81 -21.54
CA ASP A 208 -3.90 9.73 -22.64
C ASP A 208 -4.23 8.50 -23.49
N GLU A 209 -4.67 8.74 -24.73
CA GLU A 209 -4.92 7.71 -25.75
C GLU A 209 -3.67 7.48 -26.62
N PHE A 210 -2.54 8.10 -26.25
CA PHE A 210 -1.26 7.96 -26.92
C PHE A 210 -1.25 8.30 -28.43
N ASP A 211 -2.20 9.10 -28.92
CA ASP A 211 -2.36 9.49 -30.34
C ASP A 211 -1.15 10.23 -30.98
N GLY A 212 -0.13 10.53 -30.19
CA GLY A 212 1.10 11.19 -30.64
C GLY A 212 2.09 10.24 -31.33
N LYS A 213 3.13 10.84 -31.91
CA LYS A 213 4.32 10.11 -32.40
C LYS A 213 5.38 9.91 -31.32
N ALA A 214 5.17 10.51 -30.16
CA ALA A 214 6.01 10.42 -28.97
C ALA A 214 5.12 10.55 -27.74
N LEU A 215 5.59 10.02 -26.61
CA LEU A 215 4.92 10.22 -25.33
C LEU A 215 4.79 11.72 -25.03
N GLY A 216 3.66 12.12 -24.44
CA GLY A 216 3.47 13.50 -24.00
C GLY A 216 4.54 13.95 -22.98
N PRO A 217 4.79 15.25 -22.84
CA PRO A 217 5.86 15.79 -21.99
C PRO A 217 5.71 15.48 -20.49
N GLN A 218 4.52 15.03 -20.07
CA GLN A 218 4.25 14.56 -18.71
C GLN A 218 4.82 13.16 -18.40
N TRP A 219 5.14 12.38 -19.44
CA TRP A 219 5.68 11.03 -19.31
C TRP A 219 7.20 11.04 -19.26
N SER A 220 7.73 10.05 -18.54
CA SER A 220 9.15 9.70 -18.50
C SER A 220 9.27 8.17 -18.59
N VAL A 221 10.36 7.66 -19.16
CA VAL A 221 10.63 6.23 -19.23
C VAL A 221 11.84 5.92 -18.35
N ILE A 222 11.66 5.08 -17.34
CA ILE A 222 12.76 4.58 -16.50
C ILE A 222 13.27 3.28 -17.11
N GLY A 223 14.60 3.12 -17.18
CA GLY A 223 15.21 1.95 -17.81
C GLY A 223 14.91 1.90 -19.31
N GLU A 224 14.96 3.05 -20.00
CA GLU A 224 14.58 3.13 -21.41
C GLU A 224 15.42 2.17 -22.28
N ALA A 225 14.74 1.22 -22.90
CA ALA A 225 15.25 0.32 -23.93
C ALA A 225 14.44 0.59 -25.21
N ALA A 226 14.89 1.58 -25.99
CA ALA A 226 14.17 2.12 -27.15
C ALA A 226 13.94 1.12 -28.29
N ASP A 227 14.66 -0.01 -28.30
CA ASP A 227 14.44 -1.13 -29.22
C ASP A 227 13.34 -2.10 -28.75
N LYS A 228 12.85 -1.93 -27.51
CA LYS A 228 11.84 -2.78 -26.86
C LYS A 228 10.50 -2.09 -26.65
N PHE A 229 10.34 -0.85 -27.13
CA PHE A 229 9.01 -0.28 -27.29
C PHE A 229 8.95 0.69 -28.48
N VAL A 230 7.74 0.85 -29.03
CA VAL A 230 7.45 1.87 -30.03
C VAL A 230 6.06 2.43 -29.77
N LEU A 231 5.90 3.74 -29.99
CA LEU A 231 4.60 4.40 -29.98
C LEU A 231 4.14 4.63 -31.42
N GLU A 232 3.07 3.96 -31.83
CA GLU A 232 2.52 4.11 -33.18
C GLU A 232 0.99 3.97 -33.15
N ASN A 233 0.28 4.80 -33.91
CA ASN A 233 -1.17 4.70 -34.11
C ASN A 233 -1.99 4.67 -32.80
N GLY A 234 -1.61 5.48 -31.79
CA GLY A 234 -2.34 5.51 -30.51
C GLY A 234 -2.01 4.35 -29.58
N VAL A 235 -0.95 3.57 -29.86
CA VAL A 235 -0.63 2.36 -29.10
C VAL A 235 0.85 2.30 -28.76
N ILE A 236 1.14 2.06 -27.48
CA ILE A 236 2.48 1.68 -27.03
C ILE A 236 2.61 0.17 -27.20
N TYR A 237 3.42 -0.24 -28.17
CA TYR A 237 3.85 -1.62 -28.33
C TYR A 237 5.08 -1.84 -27.46
N GLN A 238 4.99 -2.67 -26.43
CA GLN A 238 6.12 -3.01 -25.57
C GLN A 238 6.45 -4.50 -25.70
N ILE A 239 7.74 -4.79 -25.73
CA ILE A 239 8.31 -6.13 -25.71
C ILE A 239 9.05 -6.31 -24.38
N ALA A 240 8.81 -7.44 -23.71
CA ALA A 240 9.60 -7.90 -22.58
C ALA A 240 10.33 -9.20 -22.96
N THR A 241 11.64 -9.25 -22.72
CA THR A 241 12.50 -10.38 -23.11
C THR A 241 13.30 -10.91 -21.93
N GLY A 242 12.96 -12.11 -21.48
CA GLY A 242 13.65 -12.77 -20.38
C GLY A 242 13.78 -11.92 -19.11
N GLY A 243 14.58 -12.43 -18.17
CA GLY A 243 14.92 -11.68 -16.96
C GLY A 243 13.79 -11.59 -15.95
N ASP A 244 14.08 -10.97 -14.82
CA ASP A 244 13.09 -10.65 -13.79
C ASP A 244 12.69 -9.18 -13.98
N ASP A 245 11.92 -8.89 -15.02
CA ASP A 245 11.53 -7.53 -15.39
C ASP A 245 10.24 -7.17 -14.64
N SER A 246 10.35 -6.30 -13.63
CA SER A 246 9.25 -5.94 -12.74
C SER A 246 9.53 -4.69 -11.90
N PHE A 247 8.52 -4.10 -11.28
CA PHE A 247 8.74 -3.02 -10.31
C PHE A 247 9.63 -3.42 -9.11
N ARG A 248 9.89 -4.71 -8.87
CA ARG A 248 10.76 -5.16 -7.76
C ARG A 248 12.25 -5.03 -8.06
N ASN A 249 12.61 -4.79 -9.31
CA ASN A 249 14.00 -4.86 -9.76
C ASN A 249 14.46 -3.49 -10.27
N GLU A 250 15.61 -3.04 -9.78
CA GLU A 250 16.18 -1.72 -10.09
C GLU A 250 16.63 -1.60 -11.56
N GLY A 251 16.88 -2.73 -12.23
CA GLY A 251 17.29 -2.80 -13.63
C GLY A 251 16.16 -3.06 -14.63
N SER A 252 14.90 -2.96 -14.20
CA SER A 252 13.76 -3.18 -15.08
C SER A 252 13.67 -2.15 -16.18
N GLU A 253 13.20 -2.58 -17.33
CA GLU A 253 13.20 -1.79 -18.55
C GLU A 253 11.81 -1.17 -18.79
N ASN A 254 11.79 -0.02 -19.47
CA ASN A 254 10.58 0.60 -20.01
C ASN A 254 9.43 0.76 -19.00
N ILE A 255 9.73 1.30 -17.82
CA ILE A 255 8.71 1.74 -16.86
C ILE A 255 8.22 3.12 -17.29
N PHE A 256 6.99 3.20 -17.81
CA PHE A 256 6.35 4.44 -18.21
C PHE A 256 5.78 5.13 -16.98
N ARG A 257 6.38 6.24 -16.58
CA ARG A 257 6.04 6.99 -15.36
C ARG A 257 5.49 8.38 -15.71
N LEU A 258 4.38 8.73 -15.09
CA LEU A 258 3.62 9.97 -15.30
C LEU A 258 3.63 10.83 -14.04
N GLY A 259 4.11 12.08 -14.15
CA GLY A 259 3.87 13.19 -13.21
C GLY A 259 3.75 12.86 -11.71
N LYS A 260 2.97 13.66 -10.98
CA LYS A 260 2.56 13.36 -9.59
C LYS A 260 1.14 12.79 -9.58
N VAL A 261 0.89 11.81 -8.71
CA VAL A 261 -0.47 11.30 -8.45
C VAL A 261 -1.37 12.44 -7.96
N PRO A 262 -2.64 12.51 -8.38
CA PRO A 262 -3.60 13.43 -7.78
C PRO A 262 -3.78 13.16 -6.28
N ALA A 263 -4.17 14.20 -5.54
CA ALA A 263 -4.56 14.07 -4.14
C ALA A 263 -5.93 13.37 -4.01
N GLY A 264 -6.15 12.71 -2.87
CA GLY A 264 -7.43 12.07 -2.54
C GLY A 264 -7.67 10.75 -3.26
N ASP A 265 -8.95 10.36 -3.32
CA ASP A 265 -9.39 9.12 -3.95
C ASP A 265 -9.34 9.23 -5.47
N PHE A 266 -8.92 8.15 -6.13
CA PHE A 266 -8.85 8.07 -7.58
C PHE A 266 -9.04 6.64 -8.06
N ASP A 267 -9.37 6.51 -9.34
CA ASP A 267 -9.25 5.29 -10.13
C ASP A 267 -8.27 5.55 -11.27
N MET A 268 -7.21 4.74 -11.34
CA MET A 268 -6.21 4.79 -12.39
C MET A 268 -6.36 3.52 -13.24
N THR A 269 -6.60 3.68 -14.53
CA THR A 269 -6.93 2.58 -15.44
C THR A 269 -5.96 2.54 -16.60
N LEU A 270 -5.49 1.32 -16.92
CA LEU A 270 -4.70 0.99 -18.09
C LEU A 270 -5.47 -0.04 -18.91
N LYS A 271 -5.62 0.22 -20.21
CA LYS A 271 -6.22 -0.73 -21.15
C LYS A 271 -5.20 -1.16 -22.19
N GLY A 272 -5.37 -2.40 -22.65
CA GLY A 272 -4.47 -2.94 -23.63
C GLY A 272 -4.76 -4.38 -24.03
N LEU A 273 -3.90 -4.90 -24.90
CA LEU A 273 -3.85 -6.29 -25.32
C LEU A 273 -2.60 -6.97 -24.73
N LEU A 274 -2.70 -8.26 -24.41
CA LEU A 274 -1.57 -9.04 -23.90
C LEU A 274 -1.43 -10.36 -24.65
N GLU A 275 -0.26 -10.60 -25.24
CA GLU A 275 0.11 -11.88 -25.82
C GLU A 275 0.81 -12.77 -24.78
N ALA A 276 0.03 -13.64 -24.13
CA ALA A 276 0.48 -14.54 -23.05
C ALA A 276 1.29 -15.75 -23.56
N LYS A 277 2.44 -15.51 -24.20
CA LYS A 277 3.21 -16.54 -24.93
C LYS A 277 4.10 -17.42 -24.06
N THR A 278 4.69 -16.87 -23.02
CA THR A 278 5.66 -17.55 -22.14
C THR A 278 5.02 -18.12 -20.88
N GLY A 279 3.81 -17.65 -20.55
CA GLY A 279 3.11 -17.97 -19.31
C GLY A 279 3.79 -17.40 -18.08
N ARG A 280 4.48 -16.27 -18.26
CA ARG A 280 5.29 -15.55 -17.27
C ARG A 280 5.18 -14.04 -17.40
N GLU A 281 4.23 -13.58 -18.20
CA GLU A 281 3.91 -12.16 -18.43
C GLU A 281 3.31 -11.51 -17.19
N GLY A 282 3.63 -10.24 -16.97
CA GLY A 282 2.98 -9.41 -15.97
C GLY A 282 2.71 -8.01 -16.48
N VAL A 283 1.45 -7.59 -16.54
CA VAL A 283 1.12 -6.17 -16.70
C VAL A 283 1.08 -5.53 -15.32
N TRP A 284 1.89 -4.49 -15.12
CA TRP A 284 1.97 -3.74 -13.87
C TRP A 284 1.32 -2.39 -14.06
N LEU A 285 0.46 -2.00 -13.11
CA LEU A 285 -0.12 -0.67 -13.02
C LEU A 285 -0.07 -0.22 -11.56
N GLY A 286 0.59 0.90 -11.29
CA GLY A 286 0.83 1.29 -9.92
C GLY A 286 1.31 2.70 -9.71
N LEU A 287 1.62 2.97 -8.46
CA LEU A 287 2.44 4.08 -8.02
C LEU A 287 3.84 3.53 -7.83
N TYR A 288 4.83 4.16 -8.47
CA TYR A 288 6.22 3.74 -8.47
C TYR A 288 7.13 4.91 -8.09
N GLU A 289 7.90 4.71 -7.02
CA GLU A 289 9.00 5.59 -6.64
C GLU A 289 10.32 4.95 -7.06
N ASP A 290 10.57 3.72 -6.59
CA ASP A 290 11.71 2.88 -6.93
C ASP A 290 11.42 1.38 -6.66
N SER A 291 12.44 0.53 -6.81
CA SER A 291 12.32 -0.93 -6.64
C SER A 291 12.04 -1.40 -5.19
N THR A 292 12.22 -0.50 -4.22
CA THR A 292 12.01 -0.72 -2.79
C THR A 292 10.73 -0.03 -2.28
N SER A 293 10.18 0.91 -3.04
CA SER A 293 8.99 1.70 -2.71
C SER A 293 8.04 1.78 -3.90
N PHE A 294 7.01 0.93 -3.92
CA PHE A 294 5.94 0.98 -4.92
C PHE A 294 4.65 0.34 -4.41
N LEU A 295 3.53 0.68 -5.03
CA LEU A 295 2.25 0.01 -4.85
C LEU A 295 1.62 -0.27 -6.22
N ALA A 296 1.40 -1.54 -6.55
CA ALA A 296 0.91 -1.91 -7.89
C ALA A 296 -0.15 -3.01 -7.86
N GLY A 297 -1.15 -2.85 -8.71
CA GLY A 297 -1.96 -3.95 -9.22
C GLY A 297 -1.22 -4.64 -10.36
N THR A 298 -1.29 -5.97 -10.41
CA THR A 298 -0.67 -6.73 -11.50
C THR A 298 -1.61 -7.79 -12.05
N LEU A 299 -1.76 -7.82 -13.37
CA LEU A 299 -2.37 -8.94 -14.09
C LEU A 299 -1.25 -9.85 -14.59
N HIS A 300 -1.10 -11.02 -13.97
CA HIS A 300 0.02 -11.93 -14.21
C HIS A 300 -0.44 -13.25 -14.80
N VAL A 301 0.29 -13.74 -15.80
CA VAL A 301 0.20 -15.11 -16.30
C VAL A 301 1.30 -15.94 -15.64
N TYR A 302 0.93 -17.05 -15.04
CA TYR A 302 1.84 -18.02 -14.46
C TYR A 302 1.66 -19.38 -15.11
N THR A 303 2.74 -20.12 -15.31
CA THR A 303 2.69 -21.54 -15.70
C THR A 303 2.90 -22.46 -14.51
N SER A 304 2.01 -23.44 -14.37
CA SER A 304 2.08 -24.60 -13.46
C SER A 304 2.09 -25.90 -14.28
N GLY A 305 2.03 -27.06 -13.60
CA GLY A 305 2.09 -28.37 -14.25
C GLY A 305 1.02 -28.63 -15.32
N CYS A 306 -0.14 -27.95 -15.23
CA CYS A 306 -1.24 -28.09 -16.19
C CYS A 306 -1.32 -26.93 -17.20
N GLY A 307 -0.27 -26.11 -17.34
CA GLY A 307 -0.20 -24.99 -18.29
C GLY A 307 -0.38 -23.60 -17.67
N PRO A 308 -0.47 -22.53 -18.48
CA PRO A 308 -0.60 -21.16 -17.99
C PRO A 308 -1.98 -20.88 -17.36
N TYR A 309 -1.99 -20.02 -16.35
CA TYR A 309 -3.18 -19.53 -15.65
C TYR A 309 -3.03 -18.05 -15.31
N LEU A 310 -4.18 -17.38 -15.15
CA LEU A 310 -4.24 -15.94 -14.89
C LEU A 310 -4.39 -15.66 -13.39
N THR A 311 -3.69 -14.63 -12.92
CA THR A 311 -3.77 -14.15 -11.54
C THR A 311 -3.96 -12.64 -11.52
N LEU A 312 -4.72 -12.15 -10.54
CA LEU A 312 -4.79 -10.74 -10.19
C LEU A 312 -4.14 -10.56 -8.83
N ARG A 313 -3.23 -9.59 -8.71
CA ARG A 313 -2.45 -9.38 -7.48
C ARG A 313 -2.34 -7.91 -7.17
N ILE A 314 -2.22 -7.61 -5.88
CA ILE A 314 -1.81 -6.30 -5.39
C ILE A 314 -0.56 -6.45 -4.53
N VAL A 315 0.43 -5.59 -4.79
CA VAL A 315 1.70 -5.54 -4.07
C VAL A 315 1.87 -4.15 -3.49
N ASN A 316 2.08 -4.06 -2.18
CA ASN A 316 2.55 -2.86 -1.51
C ASN A 316 3.94 -3.14 -0.95
N ARG A 317 4.97 -2.56 -1.57
CA ARG A 317 6.37 -2.63 -1.12
C ARG A 317 6.80 -1.25 -0.66
N GLN A 318 7.36 -1.15 0.53
CA GLN A 318 7.78 0.13 1.10
C GLN A 318 9.10 -0.01 1.84
N HIS A 319 9.98 0.95 1.63
CA HIS A 319 11.14 1.14 2.48
C HIS A 319 10.68 1.70 3.84
N VAL A 320 11.22 1.16 4.92
CA VAL A 320 10.93 1.62 6.29
C VAL A 320 12.25 1.96 6.96
N ALA A 321 12.37 3.19 7.47
CA ALA A 321 13.57 3.65 8.13
C ALA A 321 13.97 2.68 9.26
N GLY A 322 15.24 2.26 9.26
CA GLY A 322 15.78 1.32 10.24
C GLY A 322 15.50 -0.17 9.94
N VAL A 323 14.80 -0.49 8.85
CA VAL A 323 14.63 -1.86 8.35
C VAL A 323 15.47 -2.02 7.08
N GLU A 324 16.38 -3.00 7.10
CA GLU A 324 17.29 -3.28 5.96
C GLU A 324 16.51 -3.70 4.72
N GLU A 325 15.54 -4.60 4.87
CA GLU A 325 14.72 -5.12 3.79
C GLU A 325 13.37 -4.38 3.67
N PRO A 326 12.90 -4.07 2.45
CA PRO A 326 11.61 -3.45 2.26
C PRO A 326 10.45 -4.32 2.77
N LEU A 327 9.54 -3.71 3.53
CA LEU A 327 8.32 -4.40 3.94
C LEU A 327 7.43 -4.62 2.72
N THR A 328 6.98 -5.85 2.53
CA THR A 328 6.08 -6.22 1.43
C THR A 328 4.80 -6.81 1.99
N SER A 329 3.67 -6.18 1.67
CA SER A 329 2.33 -6.75 1.83
C SER A 329 1.77 -7.09 0.45
N GLU A 330 1.21 -8.28 0.33
CA GLU A 330 0.86 -8.81 -0.96
C GLU A 330 -0.31 -9.78 -0.86
N PHE A 331 -1.25 -9.63 -1.80
CA PHE A 331 -2.35 -10.56 -1.98
C PHE A 331 -2.47 -10.90 -3.45
N TYR A 332 -2.71 -12.16 -3.76
CA TYR A 332 -2.99 -12.62 -5.11
C TYR A 332 -4.20 -13.54 -5.10
N ASP A 333 -5.01 -13.43 -6.15
CA ASP A 333 -6.14 -14.28 -6.42
C ASP A 333 -5.84 -15.05 -7.71
N ASN A 334 -5.85 -16.38 -7.63
CA ASN A 334 -5.80 -17.22 -8.81
C ASN A 334 -7.18 -17.21 -9.46
N LEU A 335 -7.26 -16.75 -10.71
CA LEU A 335 -8.55 -16.63 -11.38
C LEU A 335 -9.04 -17.98 -11.93
N PHE A 336 -8.16 -18.96 -12.10
CA PHE A 336 -8.46 -20.24 -12.74
C PHE A 336 -8.41 -21.46 -11.79
N ASP A 337 -7.50 -21.51 -10.80
CA ASP A 337 -7.43 -22.63 -9.84
C ASP A 337 -8.11 -22.25 -8.53
N LYS A 338 -9.24 -22.89 -8.22
CA LYS A 338 -10.13 -22.51 -7.11
C LYS A 338 -10.52 -21.03 -7.16
N GLY A 339 -10.53 -20.49 -8.38
CA GLY A 339 -10.77 -19.09 -8.66
C GLY A 339 -12.22 -18.82 -8.98
N PRO A 340 -12.57 -17.53 -9.15
CA PRO A 340 -13.91 -17.12 -9.55
C PRO A 340 -14.30 -17.51 -10.99
N ILE A 341 -13.34 -17.85 -11.88
CA ILE A 341 -13.65 -18.23 -13.27
C ILE A 341 -13.78 -19.74 -13.40
N LEU A 342 -12.76 -20.46 -12.94
CA LEU A 342 -12.69 -21.92 -12.97
C LEU A 342 -12.40 -22.42 -11.56
N SER A 343 -13.08 -23.48 -11.16
CA SER A 343 -12.89 -24.11 -9.85
C SER A 343 -11.73 -25.11 -9.85
N ASP A 344 -11.44 -25.71 -11.01
CA ASP A 344 -10.31 -26.62 -11.23
C ASP A 344 -9.84 -26.55 -12.70
N TYR A 345 -8.80 -25.76 -12.97
CA TYR A 345 -8.25 -25.60 -14.32
C TYR A 345 -7.46 -26.81 -14.84
N CYS A 346 -7.08 -27.75 -13.97
CA CYS A 346 -6.34 -28.96 -14.36
C CYS A 346 -7.29 -30.06 -14.89
N SER A 347 -8.59 -29.96 -14.61
CA SER A 347 -9.56 -30.93 -15.10
C SER A 347 -9.72 -30.88 -16.63
N ALA A 348 -10.04 -32.03 -17.24
CA ALA A 348 -10.24 -32.13 -18.68
C ALA A 348 -11.35 -31.19 -19.17
N GLY A 349 -11.06 -30.38 -20.20
CA GLY A 349 -11.96 -29.36 -20.74
C GLY A 349 -11.75 -27.95 -20.16
N ASN A 350 -11.38 -27.82 -18.88
CA ASN A 350 -11.12 -26.51 -18.28
C ASN A 350 -9.78 -25.90 -18.74
N ARG A 351 -8.83 -26.74 -19.15
CA ARG A 351 -7.59 -26.29 -19.80
C ARG A 351 -7.87 -25.48 -21.07
N ASP A 352 -8.69 -26.03 -21.97
CA ASP A 352 -9.01 -25.39 -23.25
C ASP A 352 -9.75 -24.05 -23.03
N ILE A 353 -10.59 -23.98 -21.98
CA ILE A 353 -11.24 -22.73 -21.57
C ILE A 353 -10.20 -21.73 -21.06
N GLY A 354 -9.26 -22.16 -20.22
CA GLY A 354 -8.17 -21.32 -19.74
C GLY A 354 -7.30 -20.77 -20.88
N ASP A 355 -6.96 -21.60 -21.87
CA ASP A 355 -6.25 -21.19 -23.07
C ASP A 355 -7.06 -20.18 -23.90
N ALA A 356 -8.36 -20.42 -24.08
CA ALA A 356 -9.24 -19.49 -24.78
C ALA A 356 -9.34 -18.14 -24.06
N ILE A 357 -9.37 -18.11 -22.72
CA ILE A 357 -9.35 -16.86 -21.95
C ILE A 357 -8.03 -16.11 -22.16
N LEU A 358 -6.89 -16.79 -22.13
CA LEU A 358 -5.59 -16.16 -22.37
C LEU A 358 -5.47 -15.62 -23.80
N GLN A 359 -6.01 -16.34 -24.78
CA GLN A 359 -6.10 -15.85 -26.15
C GLN A 359 -6.98 -14.60 -26.26
N ARG A 360 -8.09 -14.52 -25.51
CA ARG A 360 -8.97 -13.34 -25.48
C ARG A 360 -8.29 -12.08 -24.96
N LEU A 361 -7.26 -12.20 -24.13
CA LEU A 361 -6.45 -11.03 -23.71
C LEU A 361 -5.74 -10.38 -24.90
N ASN A 362 -5.39 -11.15 -25.94
CA ASN A 362 -4.76 -10.61 -27.16
C ASN A 362 -5.80 -10.14 -28.19
N GLU A 363 -7.02 -10.70 -28.18
CA GLU A 363 -8.05 -10.38 -29.18
C GLU A 363 -9.01 -9.27 -28.74
N SER A 364 -9.33 -9.21 -27.46
CA SER A 364 -10.37 -8.35 -26.89
C SER A 364 -9.88 -7.51 -25.72
N GLY A 365 -8.63 -7.72 -25.31
CA GLY A 365 -7.93 -6.90 -24.33
C GLY A 365 -8.32 -7.12 -22.87
N PHE A 366 -7.72 -6.28 -22.04
CA PHE A 366 -7.96 -6.16 -20.62
C PHE A 366 -8.11 -4.69 -20.23
N SER A 367 -8.74 -4.46 -19.08
CA SER A 367 -8.68 -3.19 -18.35
C SER A 367 -8.18 -3.49 -16.95
N LEU A 368 -7.03 -2.95 -16.57
CA LEU A 368 -6.47 -3.05 -15.22
C LEU A 368 -6.66 -1.70 -14.53
N THR A 369 -7.26 -1.70 -13.35
CA THR A 369 -7.50 -0.48 -12.58
C THR A 369 -6.87 -0.60 -11.20
N LEU A 370 -6.12 0.41 -10.77
CA LEU A 370 -5.72 0.61 -9.38
C LEU A 370 -6.57 1.72 -8.77
N SER A 371 -7.26 1.40 -7.69
CA SER A 371 -8.16 2.32 -6.99
C SER A 371 -7.60 2.69 -5.62
N ARG A 372 -7.63 3.98 -5.26
CA ARG A 372 -7.40 4.49 -3.90
C ARG A 372 -8.71 4.91 -3.24
N ARG A 373 -8.94 4.48 -2.00
CA ARG A 373 -10.06 4.91 -1.13
C ARG A 373 -9.52 5.18 0.29
N GLY A 374 -9.26 6.44 0.62
CA GLY A 374 -8.50 6.86 1.78
C GLY A 374 -7.07 6.30 1.73
N LEU A 375 -6.69 5.52 2.74
CA LEU A 375 -5.40 4.81 2.78
C LEU A 375 -5.43 3.43 2.10
N HIS A 376 -6.57 3.00 1.57
CA HIS A 376 -6.72 1.67 1.01
C HIS A 376 -6.56 1.69 -0.49
N TYR A 377 -5.87 0.66 -0.97
CA TYR A 377 -5.68 0.41 -2.38
C TYR A 377 -6.18 -0.98 -2.72
N PHE A 378 -6.79 -1.13 -3.89
CA PHE A 378 -7.14 -2.43 -4.45
C PHE A 378 -7.01 -2.36 -5.97
N ALA A 379 -6.68 -3.49 -6.58
CA ALA A 379 -6.66 -3.61 -8.03
C ALA A 379 -7.94 -4.29 -8.51
N ALA A 380 -8.39 -3.91 -9.69
CA ALA A 380 -9.48 -4.56 -10.39
C ALA A 380 -9.04 -4.89 -11.82
N ALA A 381 -9.44 -6.04 -12.34
CA ALA A 381 -9.24 -6.38 -13.74
C ALA A 381 -10.59 -6.69 -14.38
N GLU A 382 -10.86 -6.09 -15.54
CA GLU A 382 -11.95 -6.46 -16.42
C GLU A 382 -11.39 -7.16 -17.66
N ILE A 383 -11.93 -8.32 -17.99
CA ILE A 383 -11.55 -9.12 -19.15
C ILE A 383 -12.79 -9.69 -19.82
N ASN A 384 -12.69 -10.00 -21.12
CA ASN A 384 -13.76 -10.66 -21.86
C ASN A 384 -13.58 -12.19 -21.80
N LEU A 385 -14.55 -12.90 -21.21
CA LEU A 385 -14.56 -14.36 -21.21
C LEU A 385 -15.20 -14.92 -22.49
N PRO A 386 -14.71 -16.06 -23.01
CA PRO A 386 -15.48 -16.87 -23.94
C PRO A 386 -16.72 -17.46 -23.23
N ALA A 387 -17.72 -17.89 -24.01
CA ALA A 387 -18.82 -18.69 -23.46
C ALA A 387 -18.33 -20.11 -23.13
N PHE A 388 -18.71 -20.65 -21.97
CA PHE A 388 -18.39 -22.03 -21.57
C PHE A 388 -19.34 -22.52 -20.46
N GLY A 389 -19.74 -23.79 -20.52
CA GLY A 389 -20.72 -24.34 -19.56
C GLY A 389 -21.97 -23.47 -19.50
N ASP A 390 -22.34 -23.03 -18.30
CA ASP A 390 -23.46 -22.10 -18.07
C ASP A 390 -23.05 -20.61 -18.13
N ASN A 391 -21.77 -20.30 -18.36
CA ASN A 391 -21.28 -18.93 -18.50
C ASN A 391 -21.52 -18.46 -19.95
N PRO A 392 -22.34 -17.41 -20.18
CA PRO A 392 -22.62 -16.90 -21.52
C PRO A 392 -21.44 -16.18 -22.17
N GLY A 393 -20.34 -15.96 -21.44
CA GLY A 393 -19.21 -15.13 -21.87
C GLY A 393 -19.47 -13.64 -21.70
N GLY A 394 -18.52 -12.82 -22.18
CA GLY A 394 -18.58 -11.36 -22.10
C GLY A 394 -17.72 -10.76 -20.98
N PRO A 395 -17.87 -9.45 -20.70
CA PRO A 395 -17.02 -8.75 -19.75
C PRO A 395 -17.31 -9.20 -18.32
N VAL A 396 -16.25 -9.49 -17.58
CA VAL A 396 -16.29 -9.82 -16.15
C VAL A 396 -15.23 -9.04 -15.41
N SER A 397 -15.52 -8.68 -14.16
CA SER A 397 -14.60 -7.90 -13.32
C SER A 397 -14.21 -8.68 -12.06
N PHE A 398 -12.92 -8.65 -11.74
CA PHE A 398 -12.35 -9.22 -10.52
C PHE A 398 -11.68 -8.12 -9.71
N LYS A 399 -11.69 -8.25 -8.38
CA LYS A 399 -11.05 -7.29 -7.47
C LYS A 399 -10.15 -8.02 -6.50
N THR A 400 -8.99 -7.45 -6.22
CA THR A 400 -8.11 -7.93 -5.15
C THR A 400 -8.67 -7.58 -3.79
N ARG A 401 -8.09 -8.19 -2.76
CA ARG A 401 -8.13 -7.65 -1.39
C ARG A 401 -7.54 -6.23 -1.35
N LYS A 402 -7.93 -5.48 -0.32
CA LYS A 402 -7.37 -4.15 -0.05
C LYS A 402 -6.02 -4.28 0.65
N VAL A 403 -5.08 -3.39 0.30
CA VAL A 403 -3.86 -3.12 1.08
C VAL A 403 -3.94 -1.69 1.61
N ALA A 404 -3.40 -1.45 2.79
CA ALA A 404 -3.29 -0.10 3.35
C ALA A 404 -1.88 0.45 3.12
N ARG A 405 -1.78 1.75 2.81
CA ARG A 405 -0.50 2.48 2.77
C ARG A 405 -0.67 3.89 3.31
N THR A 406 0.19 4.27 4.26
CA THR A 406 0.16 5.58 4.95
C THR A 406 1.15 6.58 4.38
N THR A 407 2.06 6.15 3.53
CA THR A 407 3.09 6.96 2.87
C THR A 407 2.81 7.04 1.38
N SER A 408 3.39 8.05 0.71
CA SER A 408 3.38 8.10 -0.75
C SER A 408 3.97 6.81 -1.33
N ALA A 409 3.41 6.37 -2.47
CA ALA A 409 3.92 5.24 -3.25
C ALA A 409 4.61 5.69 -4.54
N GLY A 410 4.91 6.98 -4.67
CA GLY A 410 5.53 7.56 -5.85
C GLY A 410 4.52 8.00 -6.90
N SER A 411 4.94 7.92 -8.17
CA SER A 411 4.21 8.45 -9.31
C SER A 411 3.43 7.36 -10.05
N PRO A 412 2.28 7.68 -10.67
CA PRO A 412 1.61 6.78 -11.60
C PRO A 412 2.58 6.17 -12.62
N ALA A 413 2.55 4.86 -12.76
CA ALA A 413 3.43 4.13 -13.65
C ALA A 413 2.82 2.82 -14.13
N PHE A 414 3.25 2.38 -15.30
CA PHE A 414 2.94 1.04 -15.82
C PHE A 414 4.12 0.44 -16.59
N MET A 415 4.09 -0.89 -16.76
CA MET A 415 5.01 -1.62 -17.63
C MET A 415 4.42 -2.98 -18.02
N LEU A 416 4.89 -3.54 -19.12
CA LEU A 416 4.95 -4.99 -19.31
C LEU A 416 6.24 -5.51 -18.65
N GLY A 417 6.10 -6.49 -17.78
CA GLY A 417 7.19 -7.24 -17.19
C GLY A 417 7.13 -8.72 -17.53
N GLN A 418 8.18 -9.44 -17.16
CA GLN A 418 8.30 -10.87 -17.37
C GLN A 418 9.09 -11.50 -16.22
N LEU A 419 8.62 -12.65 -15.72
CA LEU A 419 9.29 -13.34 -14.62
C LEU A 419 10.48 -14.17 -15.11
N GLN A 420 11.52 -14.29 -14.27
CA GLN A 420 12.79 -14.95 -14.58
C GLN A 420 12.69 -16.33 -15.27
N ARG A 421 11.62 -17.08 -14.98
CA ARG A 421 11.38 -18.42 -15.57
C ARG A 421 10.98 -18.39 -17.04
N ALA A 422 10.77 -17.23 -17.64
CA ALA A 422 10.56 -17.07 -19.08
C ALA A 422 11.83 -17.32 -19.91
N ARG A 423 13.01 -17.29 -19.26
CA ARG A 423 14.32 -17.52 -19.90
C ARG A 423 14.59 -16.53 -21.03
N ASN A 424 14.56 -16.99 -22.29
CA ASN A 424 14.76 -16.17 -23.49
C ASN A 424 13.43 -15.97 -24.25
N GLY A 425 12.31 -16.23 -23.58
CA GLY A 425 10.98 -16.01 -24.14
C GLY A 425 10.71 -14.52 -24.32
N GLU A 426 9.94 -14.21 -25.35
CA GLU A 426 9.49 -12.86 -25.66
C GLU A 426 8.00 -12.75 -25.40
N SER A 427 7.60 -11.65 -24.78
CA SER A 427 6.20 -11.30 -24.52
C SER A 427 5.92 -9.93 -25.09
N VAL A 428 4.69 -9.73 -25.55
CA VAL A 428 4.26 -8.49 -26.19
C VAL A 428 2.98 -8.00 -25.51
N ALA A 429 2.92 -6.69 -25.26
CA ALA A 429 1.71 -6.00 -24.86
C ALA A 429 1.52 -4.75 -25.71
N GLN A 430 0.24 -4.40 -25.89
CA GLN A 430 -0.19 -3.19 -26.58
C GLN A 430 -0.98 -2.37 -25.56
N PHE A 431 -0.54 -1.17 -25.23
CA PHE A 431 -1.28 -0.27 -24.35
C PHE A 431 -1.92 0.83 -25.18
N ASP A 432 -3.25 0.89 -25.16
CA ASP A 432 -4.04 1.80 -25.99
C ASP A 432 -4.48 3.06 -25.22
N SER A 433 -4.64 2.96 -23.90
CA SER A 433 -5.09 4.10 -23.12
C SER A 433 -4.70 4.00 -21.66
N PHE A 434 -4.41 5.16 -21.09
CA PHE A 434 -4.19 5.36 -19.67
C PHE A 434 -5.07 6.51 -19.19
N SER A 435 -5.72 6.34 -18.05
CA SER A 435 -6.54 7.39 -17.45
C SER A 435 -6.44 7.42 -15.94
N ILE A 436 -6.64 8.60 -15.36
CA ILE A 436 -6.86 8.79 -13.92
C ILE A 436 -8.12 9.64 -13.77
N SER A 437 -9.08 9.16 -12.99
CA SER A 437 -10.32 9.89 -12.70
C SER A 437 -10.65 9.87 -11.22
N ALA A 438 -11.49 10.81 -10.79
CA ALA A 438 -12.16 10.69 -9.50
C ALA A 438 -13.07 9.44 -9.51
N PRO A 439 -13.32 8.81 -8.36
CA PRO A 439 -14.26 7.69 -8.26
C PRO A 439 -15.65 8.06 -8.78
N VAL A 440 -16.26 7.17 -9.54
CA VAL A 440 -17.68 7.27 -9.88
C VAL A 440 -18.48 6.83 -8.64
N ASN A 441 -19.23 7.75 -8.04
CA ASN A 441 -20.09 7.48 -6.87
C ASN A 441 -21.34 6.68 -7.23
#